data_AF-A0A3S7DFW9-F1
#
_entry.id   AF-A0A3S7DFW9-F1
#
_cell.length_a   1.000
_cell.length_b   1.000
_cell.length_c   1.000
_cell.angle_alpha   90.00
_cell.angle_beta   90.00
_cell.angle_gamma   90.00
#
_symmetry.space_group_name_H-M   'P 1'
#
loop_
_entity.id
_entity.type
_entity.pdbx_description
1 polymer ?
#
loop_
_entity_poly.entity_id
_entity_poly.type
_entity_poly.pdbx_seq_one_letter_code
_entity_poly.pdbx_strand_id
1 'polypeptide(L)' 'MIEIRVNGALLTAIKTETAVAADYISFMEAVTKALMDPEKLECEANASGKTILHPDFKTFGSMTISNPRDPQ' A
#
# COMPACT_ATOMS: atom_id res chain seq x y z
N MET A 1 -16.80 8.36 17.26
CA MET A 1 -15.46 8.74 16.78
C MET A 1 -14.51 7.56 16.92
N ILE A 2 -13.67 7.32 15.92
CA ILE A 2 -12.65 6.26 15.93
C ILE A 2 -11.29 6.94 15.88
N GLU A 3 -10.36 6.50 16.73
CA GLU A 3 -8.98 6.97 16.76
C GLU A 3 -8.04 5.77 16.67
N ILE A 4 -6.97 5.92 15.88
CA ILE A 4 -5.86 4.97 15.86
C ILE A 4 -4.61 5.69 16.36
N ARG A 5 -3.96 5.06 17.34
CA ARG A 5 -2.71 5.54 17.94
C ARG A 5 -1.63 4.49 17.77
N VAL A 6 -0.42 4.93 17.44
CA VAL A 6 0.77 4.09 17.34
C VAL A 6 1.74 4.55 18.42
N ASN A 7 2.07 3.67 19.36
CA ASN A 7 2.94 3.98 20.52
C ASN A 7 2.48 5.22 21.32
N GLY A 8 1.16 5.38 21.46
CA GLY A 8 0.55 6.52 22.19
C GLY A 8 0.37 7.80 21.37
N ALA A 9 1.07 7.95 20.24
CA ALA A 9 0.91 9.07 19.31
C ALA A 9 -0.34 8.87 18.42
N LEU A 10 -1.12 9.93 18.21
CA LEU A 10 -2.28 9.88 17.31
C LEU A 10 -1.81 9.79 15.85
N LEU A 11 -2.24 8.73 15.17
CA LEU A 11 -1.99 8.53 13.74
C LEU A 11 -3.10 9.16 12.90
N THR A 12 -4.35 8.76 13.16
CA THR A 12 -5.51 9.25 12.43
C THR A 12 -6.78 9.08 13.25
N ALA A 13 -7.79 9.90 12.97
CA ALA A 13 -9.07 9.87 13.64
C ALA A 13 -10.19 10.21 12.66
N ILE A 14 -11.36 9.61 12.86
CA ILE A 14 -12.57 9.88 12.06
C ILE A 14 -13.79 10.03 12.96
N LYS A 15 -14.55 11.10 12.74
CA LYS A 15 -15.85 11.32 13.38
C LYS A 15 -16.95 10.79 12.48
N THR A 16 -17.37 9.56 12.73
CA THR A 16 -18.35 8.82 11.93
C THR A 16 -19.71 9.52 11.80
N GLU A 17 -20.08 10.36 12.76
CA GLU A 17 -21.34 11.14 12.77
C GLU A 17 -21.43 12.16 11.62
N THR A 18 -20.29 12.69 11.17
CA THR A 18 -20.21 13.73 10.13
C THR A 18 -19.37 13.32 8.93
N ALA A 19 -18.81 12.11 8.96
CA ALA A 19 -17.88 11.63 7.94
C ALA A 19 -18.60 11.26 6.65
N VAL A 20 -18.02 11.67 5.53
CA VAL A 20 -18.41 11.26 4.18
C VAL A 20 -17.44 10.22 3.63
N ALA A 21 -17.77 9.61 2.48
CA ALA A 21 -16.95 8.56 1.86
C ALA A 21 -15.46 8.94 1.72
N ALA A 22 -15.16 10.19 1.38
CA ALA A 22 -13.80 10.70 1.28
C ALA A 22 -13.03 10.63 2.61
N ASP A 23 -13.69 10.90 3.74
CA ASP A 23 -13.07 10.81 5.06
C ASP A 23 -12.71 9.36 5.40
N TYR A 24 -13.61 8.41 5.08
CA TYR A 24 -13.35 6.99 5.28
C TYR A 24 -12.17 6.49 4.45
N ILE A 25 -12.10 6.88 3.17
CA ILE A 25 -10.98 6.52 2.28
C ILE A 25 -9.67 7.08 2.83
N SER A 26 -9.67 8.37 3.21
CA SER A 26 -8.48 9.05 3.75
C SER A 26 -8.02 8.43 5.07
N PHE A 27 -8.96 8.07 5.94
CA PHE A 27 -8.68 7.37 7.19
C PHE A 27 -8.00 6.02 6.92
N MET A 28 -8.57 5.20 6.03
CA MET A 28 -8.00 3.89 5.68
C MET A 28 -6.63 4.01 4.99
N GLU A 29 -6.42 5.02 4.16
CA GLU A 29 -5.13 5.28 3.54
C GLU A 29 -4.05 5.61 4.59
N ALA A 30 -4.38 6.46 5.56
CA ALA A 30 -3.48 6.80 6.66
C ALA A 30 -3.11 5.57 7.51
N VAL A 31 -4.10 4.71 7.80
CA VAL A 31 -3.87 3.44 8.53
C VAL A 31 -2.97 2.51 7.74
N THR A 32 -3.27 2.30 6.46
CA THR A 32 -2.52 1.39 5.60
C THR A 32 -1.06 1.85 5.46
N LYS A 33 -0.85 3.14 5.23
CA LYS A 33 0.50 3.74 5.15
C LYS A 33 1.32 3.55 6.42
N ALA A 34 0.69 3.67 7.59
CA ALA A 34 1.40 3.50 8.86
C ALA A 34 1.78 2.04 9.15
N LEU A 35 0.99 1.09 8.67
CA LEU A 35 1.26 -0.34 8.81
C LEU A 35 2.21 -0.87 7.73
N MET A 36 2.28 -0.21 6.58
CA MET A 36 3.20 -0.52 5.50
C MET A 36 4.62 -0.01 5.83
N ASP A 37 5.30 -0.70 6.74
CA ASP A 37 6.76 -0.62 6.92
C ASP A 37 7.41 -1.72 6.05
N PRO A 38 7.89 -1.39 4.83
CA PRO A 38 8.29 -2.41 3.85
C PRO A 38 9.43 -3.28 4.35
N GLU A 39 10.36 -2.72 5.11
CA GLU A 39 11.52 -3.46 5.64
C GLU A 39 11.09 -4.47 6.69
N LYS A 40 10.21 -4.06 7.62
CA LYS A 40 9.69 -4.98 8.65
C LYS A 40 8.80 -6.05 8.05
N LEU A 41 7.94 -5.68 7.11
CA LEU A 41 7.03 -6.62 6.44
C LEU A 41 7.81 -7.63 5.59
N GLU A 42 8.87 -7.22 4.91
CA GLU A 42 9.76 -8.13 4.19
C GLU A 42 10.54 -9.04 5.14
N CYS A 43 11.00 -8.52 6.29
CA CYS A 43 11.64 -9.33 7.32
C CYS A 43 10.73 -10.45 7.84
N GLU A 44 9.46 -10.13 8.13
CA GLU A 44 8.43 -11.10 8.53
C GLU A 44 8.14 -12.11 7.42
N ALA A 45 7.98 -11.64 6.17
CA ALA A 45 7.73 -12.51 5.02
C ALA A 45 8.88 -13.52 4.84
N ASN A 46 10.13 -13.06 4.93
CA ASN A 46 11.32 -13.89 4.82
C ASN A 46 11.41 -14.92 5.95
N ALA A 47 11.05 -14.56 7.19
CA ALA A 47 10.96 -15.50 8.31
C ALA A 47 9.93 -16.62 8.05
N SER A 48 8.92 -16.35 7.22
CA SER A 48 7.91 -17.32 6.77
C SER A 48 8.27 -18.03 5.46
N GLY A 49 9.49 -17.85 4.93
CA GLY A 49 9.94 -18.44 3.66
C GLY A 49 9.26 -17.84 2.43
N LYS A 50 8.71 -16.63 2.54
CA LYS A 50 8.08 -15.86 1.46
C LYS A 50 8.86 -14.57 1.22
N THR A 51 8.52 -13.84 0.17
CA THR A 51 9.00 -12.47 -0.05
C THR A 51 7.84 -11.63 -0.56
N ILE A 52 7.75 -10.38 -0.09
CA ILE A 52 6.83 -9.37 -0.64
C ILE A 52 7.55 -8.45 -1.62
N LEU A 53 8.89 -8.40 -1.55
CA LEU A 53 9.72 -7.72 -2.52
C LEU A 53 10.04 -8.68 -3.66
N HIS A 54 9.44 -8.42 -4.80
CA HIS A 54 9.82 -9.09 -6.04
C HIS A 54 10.59 -8.12 -6.94
N PRO A 55 11.87 -7.82 -6.65
CA PRO A 55 12.64 -6.80 -7.38
C PRO A 55 12.76 -7.11 -8.89
N ASP A 56 12.75 -8.39 -9.26
CA ASP A 56 12.85 -8.85 -10.65
C ASP A 56 11.51 -9.27 -11.28
N PHE A 57 10.40 -9.16 -10.54
CA PHE A 57 9.09 -9.49 -11.09
C PHE A 57 8.57 -8.31 -11.90
N LYS A 58 9.04 -8.24 -13.14
CA LYS A 58 8.27 -7.61 -14.21
C LYS A 58 6.98 -8.41 -14.30
N THR A 59 5.85 -7.80 -13.95
CA THR A 59 4.50 -8.35 -14.18
C THR A 59 4.46 -9.22 -15.44
N PHE A 60 3.83 -10.40 -15.35
CA PHE A 60 3.55 -11.24 -16.50
C PHE A 60 2.94 -10.39 -17.63
N GLY A 61 3.75 -10.07 -18.64
CA GLY A 61 3.30 -9.52 -19.92
C GLY A 61 2.95 -8.03 -19.96
N SER A 62 3.93 -7.13 -19.82
CA SER A 62 3.93 -5.94 -20.69
C SER A 62 4.86 -6.21 -21.86
N MET A 63 4.41 -7.01 -22.82
CA MET A 63 5.03 -6.97 -24.14
C MET A 63 4.74 -5.59 -24.72
N THR A 64 5.77 -4.83 -25.06
CA THR A 64 5.62 -3.65 -25.89
C THR A 64 5.00 -4.09 -27.21
N ILE A 65 3.76 -3.69 -27.49
CA ILE A 65 3.18 -3.86 -28.82
C ILE A 65 3.96 -2.90 -29.72
N SER A 66 4.93 -3.41 -30.48
CA SER A 66 5.56 -2.64 -31.55
C SER A 66 4.52 -2.39 -32.63
N ASN A 67 4.32 -1.12 -32.98
CA ASN A 67 3.46 -0.76 -34.09
C ASN A 67 4.21 -1.11 -35.38
N PRO A 68 3.64 -1.90 -36.32
CA PRO A 68 4.32 -2.24 -37.57
C PRO A 68 4.58 -1.04 -38.51
N ARG A 69 4.31 0.19 -38.07
CA ARG A 69 4.58 1.44 -38.79
C ARG A 69 5.71 2.27 -38.17
N ASP A 70 6.34 1.82 -37.10
CA ASP A 70 7.50 2.53 -36.57
C ASP A 70 8.70 2.32 -37.53
N PRO A 71 9.37 3.39 -37.99
CA PRO A 71 10.52 3.27 -38.89
C PRO A 71 11.66 2.49 -38.22
N GLN A 72 12.27 1.55 -38.94
CA GLN A 72 13.52 0.90 -38.54
C GLN A 72 14.72 1.85 -38.67
#